data_AF-A0A9D1FDF2-F1
#
_entry.id   AF-A0A9D1FDF2-F1
#
_cell.length_a   1.000
_cell.length_b   1.000
_cell.length_c   1.000
_cell.angle_alpha   90.00
_cell.angle_beta   90.00
_cell.angle_gamma   90.00
#
_symmetry.space_group_name_H-M   'P 1'
#
loop_
_entity.id
_entity.type
_entity.pdbx_description
1 polymer ?
#
loop_
_entity_poly.entity_id
_entity_poly.type
_entity_poly.pdbx_seq_one_letter_code
_entity_poly.pdbx_strand_id
1 'polypeptide(L)'
;MRKNIPPRAAALVCWIMSLFAFLLGFIGLINHEMTTFYIALVLIIVFMILLPKIFWRCPHCGASLPASGMMRIRFCPYCNKPL
;
A
#
# COMPACT_ATOMS: atom_id res chain seq x y z
N MET A 1 -17.39 14.71 3.17
CA MET A 1 -16.98 14.36 1.79
C MET A 1 -15.67 13.57 1.85
N ARG A 2 -15.69 12.24 1.72
CA ARG A 2 -14.44 11.45 1.64
C ARG A 2 -13.85 11.66 0.25
N LYS A 3 -12.72 12.35 0.18
CA LYS A 3 -11.97 12.59 -1.05
C LYS A 3 -11.55 11.22 -1.61
N ASN A 4 -12.10 10.83 -2.75
CA ASN A 4 -11.75 9.61 -3.46
C ASN A 4 -10.31 9.72 -3.96
N ILE A 5 -9.34 9.34 -3.13
CA ILE A 5 -7.97 9.10 -3.60
C ILE A 5 -8.07 7.88 -4.53
N PRO A 6 -7.61 7.98 -5.80
CA PRO A 6 -7.65 6.82 -6.69
C PRO A 6 -6.76 5.72 -6.09
N PRO A 7 -7.22 4.45 -6.09
CA PRO A 7 -6.50 3.34 -5.47
C PRO A 7 -5.08 3.18 -6.02
N ARG A 8 -4.85 3.65 -7.26
CA ARG A 8 -3.54 3.68 -7.92
C ARG A 8 -2.57 4.71 -7.31
N ALA A 9 -3.04 5.89 -6.90
CA ALA A 9 -2.18 6.89 -6.27
C ALA A 9 -1.76 6.46 -4.86
N ALA A 10 -2.66 5.82 -4.11
CA ALA A 10 -2.33 5.26 -2.80
C ALA A 10 -1.32 4.10 -2.91
N ALA A 11 -1.47 3.23 -3.92
CA ALA A 11 -0.48 2.20 -4.20
C ALA A 11 0.89 2.79 -4.58
N LEU A 12 0.91 3.86 -5.39
CA LEU A 12 2.15 4.54 -5.77
C LEU A 12 2.85 5.19 -4.56
N VAL A 13 2.09 5.84 -3.67
CA VAL A 13 2.62 6.36 -2.39
C VAL A 13 3.15 5.22 -1.51
N CYS A 14 2.44 4.09 -1.44
CA CYS A 14 2.91 2.91 -0.70
C CYS A 14 4.22 2.37 -1.27
N TRP A 15 4.35 2.30 -2.60
CA TRP A 15 5.58 1.88 -3.26
C TRP A 15 6.73 2.83 -2.95
N ILE A 16 6.51 4.15 -3.02
CA ILE A 16 7.54 5.16 -2.68
C ILE A 16 7.96 5.02 -1.21
N MET A 17 7.02 4.86 -0.29
CA MET A 17 7.30 4.70 1.14
C MET A 17 8.04 3.40 1.46
N SER A 18 7.68 2.29 0.81
CA SER A 18 8.42 1.03 0.94
C SER A 18 9.84 1.14 0.39
N LEU A 19 10.05 1.85 -0.73
CA LEU A 19 11.37 2.09 -1.31
C LEU A 19 12.24 2.96 -0.39
N PHE A 20 11.64 3.98 0.22
CA PHE A 20 12.32 4.84 1.19
C PHE A 20 12.70 4.09 2.47
N ALA A 21 11.80 3.27 3.02
CA ALA A 21 12.08 2.44 4.18
C ALA A 21 13.15 1.37 3.87
N PHE A 22 13.19 0.85 2.65
CA PHE A 22 14.23 -0.08 2.22
C PHE A 22 15.62 0.58 2.19
N LEU A 23 15.71 1.81 1.67
CA LEU A 23 16.95 2.60 1.67
C LEU A 23 17.44 2.90 3.09
N LEU A 24 16.54 3.28 4.00
CA LEU A 24 16.85 3.48 5.42
C LEU A 24 17.37 2.19 6.08
N GLY A 25 16.75 1.04 5.80
CA GLY A 25 17.22 -0.26 6.28
C GLY A 25 18.62 -0.60 5.74
N PHE A 26 18.90 -0.27 4.47
CA PHE A 26 20.21 -0.49 3.86
C PHE A 26 21.31 0.39 4.48
N ILE A 27 20.99 1.63 4.82
CA ILE A 27 21.90 2.54 5.55
C ILE A 27 22.17 2.00 6.96
N GLY A 28 21.13 1.50 7.66
CA GLY A 28 21.29 0.84 8.96
C GLY A 28 22.21 -0.39 8.91
N LEU A 29 22.14 -1.16 7.81
CA LEU A 29 23.02 -2.31 7.58
C LEU A 29 24.49 -1.91 7.42
N ILE A 30 24.76 -0.82 6.69
CA ILE A 30 26.13 -0.28 6.50
C ILE A 30 26.71 0.22 7.83
N ASN A 31 25.90 0.86 8.66
CA ASN A 31 26.33 1.40 9.96
C ASN A 31 26.42 0.33 11.07
N HIS A 32 26.14 -0.94 10.77
CA HIS A 32 26.05 -2.05 11.74
C HIS A 32 25.04 -1.82 12.88
N GLU A 33 24.12 -0.87 12.73
CA GLU A 33 23.07 -0.61 13.70
C GLU A 33 21.88 -1.53 13.43
N MET A 34 21.87 -2.68 14.11
CA MET A 34 20.82 -3.70 13.93
C MET A 34 19.42 -3.17 14.29
N THR A 35 19.32 -2.20 15.21
CA THR A 35 18.05 -1.59 15.65
C THR A 35 17.33 -0.85 14.53
N THR A 36 18.04 -0.01 13.77
CA THR A 36 17.45 0.73 12.63
C THR A 36 17.03 -0.20 11.50
N PHE A 37 17.77 -1.29 11.29
CA PHE A 37 17.39 -2.33 10.32
C PHE A 37 16.05 -3.00 10.68
N TYR A 38 15.88 -3.45 11.94
CA TYR A 38 14.62 -4.08 12.36
C TYR A 38 13.42 -3.13 12.29
N ILE A 39 13.60 -1.86 12.67
CA ILE A 39 12.53 -0.84 12.61
C ILE A 39 12.09 -0.61 11.16
N ALA A 40 13.04 -0.48 10.23
CA ALA A 40 12.75 -0.32 8.81
C ALA A 40 12.00 -1.52 8.23
N LEU A 41 12.38 -2.74 8.61
CA LEU A 41 11.75 -3.98 8.16
C LEU A 41 10.29 -4.08 8.62
N VAL A 42 10.02 -3.76 9.89
CA VAL A 42 8.66 -3.71 10.44
C VAL A 42 7.81 -2.66 9.73
N LEU A 43 8.36 -1.46 9.48
CA LEU A 43 7.66 -0.39 8.76
C LEU A 43 7.26 -0.83 7.34
N ILE A 44 8.15 -1.50 6.60
CA ILE A 44 7.84 -2.01 5.25
C ILE A 44 6.67 -2.99 5.28
N ILE A 45 6.68 -3.93 6.21
CA ILE A 45 5.62 -4.95 6.34
C ILE A 45 4.28 -4.27 6.67
N VAL A 46 4.29 -3.33 7.62
CA VAL A 46 3.09 -2.57 8.00
C VAL A 46 2.55 -1.79 6.81
N PHE A 47 3.39 -1.04 6.09
CA PHE A 47 2.95 -0.29 4.92
C PHE A 47 2.40 -1.20 3.81
N MET A 48 3.06 -2.31 3.52
CA MET A 48 2.60 -3.28 2.51
C MET A 48 1.27 -3.97 2.84
N ILE A 49 0.91 -4.13 4.13
CA ILE A 49 -0.31 -4.83 4.53
C ILE A 49 -1.46 -3.86 4.85
N LEU A 50 -1.20 -2.77 5.59
CA LEU A 50 -2.24 -1.84 6.04
C LEU A 50 -2.75 -0.96 4.90
N LEU A 51 -1.85 -0.41 4.07
CA LEU A 51 -2.22 0.53 3.02
C LEU A 51 -3.15 -0.08 1.97
N PRO A 52 -2.89 -1.28 1.40
CA PRO A 52 -3.83 -1.88 0.47
C PRO A 52 -5.16 -2.21 1.16
N LYS A 53 -5.21 -2.65 2.42
CA LYS A 53 -6.50 -2.91 3.09
C LYS A 53 -7.36 -1.65 3.29
N ILE A 54 -6.73 -0.49 3.51
CA ILE A 54 -7.44 0.77 3.78
C ILE A 54 -7.85 1.45 2.47
N PHE A 55 -6.96 1.48 1.48
CA PHE A 55 -7.17 2.22 0.23
C PHE A 55 -7.81 1.39 -0.89
N TRP A 56 -7.73 0.06 -0.83
CA TRP A 56 -8.34 -0.83 -1.82
C TRP A 56 -9.84 -1.04 -1.55
N ARG A 57 -10.57 0.07 -1.48
CA ARG A 57 -12.02 0.10 -1.31
C ARG A 57 -12.68 0.76 -2.51
N CYS A 58 -13.78 0.17 -2.93
CA CYS A 58 -14.64 0.69 -3.98
C CYS A 58 -15.16 2.10 -3.64
N PRO A 59 -14.98 3.13 -4.49
CA PRO A 59 -15.47 4.49 -4.21
C PRO A 59 -17.01 4.58 -4.20
N HIS A 60 -17.69 3.65 -4.86
CA HIS A 60 -19.15 3.64 -4.95
C HIS A 60 -19.83 2.78 -3.89
N CYS A 61 -19.14 1.77 -3.37
CA CYS A 61 -19.74 0.72 -2.55
C CYS A 61 -19.01 0.46 -1.24
N GLY A 62 -17.82 1.04 -1.05
CA GLY A 62 -17.02 0.91 0.18
C GLY A 62 -16.45 -0.49 0.44
N ALA A 63 -16.83 -1.50 -0.35
CA ALA A 63 -16.36 -2.87 -0.23
C ALA A 63 -14.85 -2.97 -0.48
N SER A 64 -14.15 -3.77 0.34
CA SER A 64 -12.75 -4.14 0.13
C SER A 64 -12.66 -5.04 -1.09
N LEU A 65 -11.97 -4.59 -2.14
CA LEU A 65 -11.78 -5.43 -3.32
C LEU A 65 -10.73 -6.51 -3.05
N PRO A 66 -10.80 -7.66 -3.75
CA PRO A 66 -9.74 -8.64 -3.69
C PRO A 66 -8.45 -8.08 -4.32
N ALA A 67 -7.30 -8.30 -3.67
CA ALA A 67 -5.99 -7.87 -4.17
C ALA A 67 -5.54 -8.67 -5.42
N SER A 68 -6.10 -9.87 -5.61
CA SER A 68 -5.94 -10.72 -6.79
C SER A 68 -6.66 -10.12 -7.99
N GLY A 69 -5.96 -9.33 -8.80
CA GLY A 69 -6.51 -8.71 -10.02
C GLY A 69 -6.44 -7.19 -10.05
N MET A 70 -5.77 -6.59 -9.06
CA MET A 70 -5.53 -5.15 -8.88
C MET A 70 -5.06 -4.40 -10.16
N MET A 71 -4.39 -5.09 -11.08
CA MET A 71 -3.89 -4.51 -12.33
C MET A 71 -4.88 -4.61 -13.52
N ARG A 72 -5.89 -5.49 -13.46
CA ARG A 72 -6.85 -5.74 -14.58
C ARG A 72 -8.33 -5.48 -14.24
N ILE A 73 -8.68 -5.28 -12.98
CA ILE A 73 -10.06 -5.03 -12.57
C ILE A 73 -10.48 -3.61 -12.98
N ARG A 74 -11.37 -3.51 -13.99
CA ARG A 74 -12.01 -2.24 -14.42
C ARG A 74 -13.36 -2.00 -13.76
N PHE A 75 -13.97 -3.03 -13.17
CA PHE A 75 -15.33 -2.99 -12.61
C PHE A 75 -15.34 -3.63 -11.21
N CYS A 76 -16.07 -3.05 -10.28
CA CYS A 76 -16.19 -3.64 -8.94
C CYS A 76 -17.03 -4.92 -8.99
N PRO A 77 -16.58 -6.06 -8.45
CA PRO A 77 -17.37 -7.30 -8.42
C PRO A 77 -18.62 -7.21 -7.53
N TYR A 78 -18.70 -6.22 -6.64
CA TYR A 78 -19.83 -6.05 -5.72
C TYR A 78 -20.90 -5.08 -6.20
N CYS A 79 -20.52 -4.06 -7.00
CA CYS A 79 -21.47 -3.03 -7.44
C CYS A 79 -21.53 -2.86 -8.96
N ASN A 80 -20.72 -3.59 -9.73
CA ASN A 80 -20.57 -3.49 -11.20
C ASN A 80 -20.30 -2.08 -11.74
N LYS A 81 -19.96 -1.11 -10.87
CA LYS A 81 -19.57 0.23 -11.29
C LYS A 81 -18.09 0.26 -11.68
N PRO A 82 -17.71 1.13 -12.63
CA PRO A 82 -16.30 1.31 -12.99
C PRO A 82 -15.50 1.81 -11.78
N LEU A 83 -14.29 1.26 -11.60
CA LEU A 83 -13.38 1.57 -10.48
C LEU A 83 -12.43 2.74 -10.78
#